data_AF-A0A965ZWK5-F1
#
_entry.id   AF-A0A965ZWK5-F1
#
_cell.length_a   1.000
_cell.length_b   1.000
_cell.length_c   1.000
_cell.angle_alpha   90.00
_cell.angle_beta   90.00
_cell.angle_gamma   90.00
#
_symmetry.space_group_name_H-M   'P 1'
#
loop_
_entity.id
_entity.type
_entity.pdbx_description
1 polymer ?
#
loop_
_entity_poly.entity_id
_entity_poly.type
_entity_poly.pdbx_seq_one_letter_code
_entity_poly.pdbx_strand_id
1 'polypeptide(L)'
;MFGDRVSRQYHRLARNLNLRVTNLRDQVMLREYLTLETLLENVTRASDRLPGFANVPNPFKLVSPRPSWQARAMNLFTRSVMKPVMRFSSLESLRAITLRADELGEKNLPPDIKSEPVNHADYQAEWIRIKGKRPRKVLLYLPGGGFIIRTAVQHKVFVARMCRAAGTKALLVHYSLAPEVPFPGGLEDCLAAYHDLLRQGFQPSDITLAGDSAGGGLVLSTLLALRDEGTELPARAIVLQFPAA
;
A
#
# COMPACT_ATOMS: atom_id res chain seq x y z
N MET A 1 -11.57 3.96 23.48
CA MET A 1 -13.03 4.17 23.32
C MET A 1 -13.54 3.82 21.91
N PHE A 2 -12.74 3.19 21.04
CA PHE A 2 -13.10 2.94 19.62
C PHE A 2 -13.09 1.45 19.19
N GLY A 3 -12.51 0.54 19.99
CA GLY A 3 -12.26 -0.84 19.53
C GLY A 3 -13.47 -1.77 19.42
N ASP A 4 -14.56 -1.49 20.13
CA ASP A 4 -15.59 -2.51 20.36
C ASP A 4 -16.62 -2.63 19.23
N ARG A 5 -16.94 -1.54 18.52
CA ARG A 5 -17.85 -1.57 17.36
C ARG A 5 -17.13 -1.91 16.07
N VAL A 6 -15.97 -1.30 15.87
CA VAL A 6 -15.11 -1.50 14.69
C VAL A 6 -14.68 -2.97 14.63
N SER A 7 -14.12 -3.52 15.70
CA SER A 7 -13.71 -4.94 15.75
C SER A 7 -14.87 -5.91 15.45
N ARG A 8 -16.06 -5.70 16.04
CA ARG A 8 -17.24 -6.54 15.80
C ARG A 8 -17.76 -6.45 14.35
N GLN A 9 -17.75 -5.27 13.75
CA GLN A 9 -18.20 -5.07 12.38
C GLN A 9 -17.21 -5.70 11.38
N TYR A 10 -15.90 -5.55 11.60
CA TYR A 10 -14.86 -6.15 10.77
C TYR A 10 -14.80 -7.68 10.91
N HIS A 11 -14.99 -8.25 12.10
CA HIS A 11 -15.09 -9.71 12.25
C HIS A 11 -16.30 -10.28 11.51
N ARG A 12 -17.44 -9.57 11.50
CA ARG A 12 -18.62 -9.96 10.71
C ARG A 12 -18.38 -9.79 9.21
N LEU A 13 -17.77 -8.70 8.78
CA LEU A 13 -17.48 -8.43 7.36
C LEU A 13 -16.44 -9.42 6.82
N ALA A 14 -15.36 -9.67 7.55
CA ALA A 14 -14.31 -10.62 7.18
C ALA A 14 -14.85 -12.04 7.10
N ARG A 15 -15.70 -12.48 8.04
CA ARG A 15 -16.34 -13.79 8.00
C ARG A 15 -17.30 -13.91 6.80
N ASN A 16 -18.11 -12.88 6.53
CA ASN A 16 -19.05 -12.87 5.41
C ASN A 16 -18.35 -12.76 4.03
N LEU A 17 -17.26 -11.98 3.94
CA LEU A 17 -16.44 -11.88 2.74
C LEU A 17 -15.65 -13.17 2.49
N ASN A 18 -15.06 -13.79 3.52
CA ASN A 18 -14.39 -15.08 3.33
C ASN A 18 -15.36 -16.14 2.85
N LEU A 19 -16.56 -16.23 3.42
CA LEU A 19 -17.60 -17.19 3.02
C LEU A 19 -18.15 -16.91 1.60
N ARG A 20 -18.34 -15.64 1.22
CA ARG A 20 -18.78 -15.27 -0.13
C ARG A 20 -17.69 -15.43 -1.17
N VAL A 21 -16.44 -15.08 -0.84
CA VAL A 21 -15.29 -15.22 -1.74
C VAL A 21 -14.93 -16.69 -1.92
N THR A 22 -14.98 -17.55 -0.89
CA THR A 22 -14.78 -19.00 -1.08
C THR A 22 -15.90 -19.61 -1.92
N ASN A 23 -17.17 -19.33 -1.63
CA ASN A 23 -18.28 -19.87 -2.44
C ASN A 23 -18.29 -19.34 -3.89
N LEU A 24 -17.98 -18.07 -4.13
CA LEU A 24 -17.87 -17.51 -5.49
C LEU A 24 -16.63 -18.02 -6.22
N ARG A 25 -15.51 -18.20 -5.52
CA ARG A 25 -14.26 -18.72 -6.08
C ARG A 25 -14.40 -20.19 -6.48
N ASP A 26 -15.15 -20.99 -5.71
CA ASP A 26 -15.40 -22.39 -6.05
C ASP A 26 -16.46 -22.55 -7.17
N GLN A 27 -17.47 -21.67 -7.23
CA GLN A 27 -18.53 -21.74 -8.26
C GLN A 27 -18.14 -21.14 -9.61
N VAL A 28 -17.29 -20.09 -9.65
CA VAL A 28 -16.91 -19.40 -10.89
C VAL A 28 -15.63 -19.99 -11.50
N MET A 29 -14.63 -20.38 -10.69
CA MET A 29 -13.35 -20.89 -11.21
C MET A 29 -13.47 -22.24 -11.91
N LEU A 30 -14.36 -23.14 -11.47
CA LEU A 30 -14.48 -24.47 -12.09
C LEU A 30 -15.25 -24.45 -13.41
N ARG A 31 -16.18 -23.51 -13.61
CA ARG A 31 -17.02 -23.45 -14.80
C ARG A 31 -16.41 -22.60 -15.92
N GLU A 32 -15.71 -21.53 -15.58
CA GLU A 32 -15.10 -20.64 -16.58
C GLU A 32 -13.71 -21.10 -17.02
N TYR A 33 -12.89 -21.69 -16.13
CA TYR A 33 -11.52 -22.09 -16.46
C TYR A 33 -11.48 -23.23 -17.49
N LEU A 34 -12.30 -24.26 -17.32
CA LEU A 34 -12.38 -25.37 -18.28
C LEU A 34 -12.93 -24.89 -19.63
N THR A 35 -13.93 -24.01 -19.62
CA THR A 35 -14.53 -23.49 -20.87
C THR A 35 -13.55 -22.58 -21.62
N LEU A 36 -12.76 -21.77 -20.90
CA LEU A 36 -11.72 -20.92 -21.47
C LEU A 36 -10.52 -21.70 -21.97
N GLU A 37 -10.05 -22.73 -21.26
CA GLU A 37 -8.97 -23.59 -21.77
C GLU A 37 -9.43 -24.38 -23.00
N THR A 38 -10.65 -24.91 -23.01
CA THR A 38 -11.18 -25.62 -24.18
C THR A 38 -11.37 -24.69 -25.38
N LEU A 39 -11.81 -23.45 -25.15
CA LEU A 39 -11.89 -22.42 -26.20
C LEU A 39 -10.51 -21.98 -26.69
N LEU A 40 -9.54 -21.79 -25.78
CA LEU A 40 -8.16 -21.46 -26.13
C LEU A 40 -7.50 -22.58 -26.92
N GLU A 41 -7.64 -23.85 -26.51
CA GLU A 41 -7.11 -24.99 -27.24
C GLU A 41 -7.75 -25.13 -28.63
N ASN A 42 -9.07 -24.95 -28.74
CA ASN A 42 -9.77 -25.02 -30.02
C ASN A 42 -9.39 -23.88 -30.96
N VAL A 43 -9.24 -22.65 -30.44
CA VAL A 43 -8.78 -21.49 -31.21
C VAL A 43 -7.32 -21.65 -31.62
N THR A 44 -6.46 -22.19 -30.75
CA THR A 44 -5.04 -22.43 -31.08
C THR A 44 -4.90 -23.51 -32.14
N ARG A 45 -5.64 -24.62 -32.03
CA ARG A 45 -5.67 -25.69 -33.05
C ARG A 45 -6.27 -25.23 -34.39
N ALA A 46 -7.24 -24.32 -34.37
CA ALA A 46 -7.80 -23.72 -35.58
C ALA A 46 -6.83 -22.73 -36.23
N SER A 47 -6.13 -21.94 -35.41
CA SER A 47 -5.09 -21.00 -35.85
C SER A 47 -3.91 -21.71 -36.52
N ASP A 48 -3.48 -22.87 -36.01
CA ASP A 48 -2.38 -23.65 -36.58
C ASP A 48 -2.72 -24.31 -37.93
N ARG A 49 -4.01 -24.39 -38.28
CA ARG A 49 -4.48 -24.99 -39.55
C ARG A 49 -4.72 -23.99 -40.67
N LEU A 50 -4.61 -22.68 -40.40
CA LEU A 50 -4.83 -21.62 -41.38
C LEU A 50 -3.49 -20.91 -41.69
N PRO A 51 -2.87 -21.15 -42.85
CA PRO A 51 -1.67 -20.41 -43.26
C PRO A 51 -2.06 -18.94 -43.51
N GLY A 52 -1.77 -18.06 -42.55
CA GLY A 52 -2.04 -16.62 -42.64
C GLY A 52 -2.40 -15.91 -41.31
N PHE A 53 -2.73 -16.65 -40.24
CA PHE A 53 -3.19 -16.04 -38.97
C PHE A 53 -2.08 -15.66 -37.97
N ALA A 54 -0.82 -15.95 -38.27
CA ALA A 54 0.32 -15.64 -37.39
C ALA A 54 0.56 -14.13 -37.15
N ASN A 55 -0.14 -13.24 -37.85
CA ASN A 55 0.06 -11.79 -37.81
C ASN A 55 -1.14 -10.97 -37.31
N VAL A 56 -2.17 -11.57 -36.70
CA VAL A 56 -3.26 -10.77 -36.08
C VAL A 56 -2.76 -10.19 -34.74
N PRO A 57 -2.63 -8.85 -34.59
CA PRO A 57 -2.18 -8.25 -33.35
C PRO A 57 -3.23 -8.50 -32.26
N ASN A 58 -2.84 -9.20 -31.19
CA ASN A 58 -3.71 -9.45 -30.04
C ASN A 58 -4.08 -8.09 -29.37
N PRO A 59 -5.36 -7.68 -29.37
CA PRO A 59 -5.79 -6.38 -28.83
C PRO A 59 -5.67 -6.28 -27.30
N PHE A 60 -5.42 -7.40 -26.60
CA PHE A 60 -5.16 -7.46 -25.16
C PHE A 60 -3.68 -7.64 -24.81
N LYS A 61 -2.78 -7.60 -25.79
CA LYS A 61 -1.34 -7.62 -25.51
C LYS A 61 -0.96 -6.26 -24.93
N LEU A 62 -1.03 -6.14 -23.61
CA LEU A 62 -0.44 -5.03 -22.88
C LEU A 62 1.04 -4.99 -23.29
N VAL A 63 1.41 -4.07 -24.19
CA VAL A 63 2.80 -3.85 -24.58
C VAL A 63 3.46 -3.17 -23.38
N SER A 64 3.78 -3.97 -22.37
CA SER A 64 4.73 -3.55 -21.35
C SER A 64 6.03 -3.29 -22.09
N PRO A 65 6.57 -2.06 -22.08
CA PRO A 65 7.86 -1.80 -22.72
C PRO A 65 8.87 -2.80 -22.16
N ARG A 66 9.74 -3.34 -23.03
CA ARG A 66 10.79 -4.26 -22.58
C ARG A 66 11.47 -3.63 -21.36
N PRO A 67 11.56 -4.35 -20.23
CA PRO A 67 12.08 -3.75 -19.00
C PRO A 67 13.47 -3.19 -19.28
N SER A 68 13.70 -1.95 -18.85
CA SER A 68 14.99 -1.31 -19.00
C SER A 68 16.10 -2.19 -18.40
N TRP A 69 17.35 -2.00 -18.82
CA TRP A 69 18.44 -2.78 -18.25
C TRP A 69 18.53 -2.56 -16.73
N GLN A 70 18.19 -1.37 -16.23
CA GLN A 70 18.09 -1.08 -14.80
C GLN A 70 16.99 -1.92 -14.14
N ALA A 71 15.81 -2.02 -14.76
CA ALA A 71 14.71 -2.85 -14.27
C ALA A 71 15.07 -4.34 -14.30
N ARG A 72 15.84 -4.79 -15.29
CA ARG A 72 16.35 -6.17 -15.37
C ARG A 72 17.38 -6.45 -14.27
N ALA A 73 18.31 -5.53 -14.03
CA ALA A 73 19.29 -5.63 -12.94
C ALA A 73 18.60 -5.63 -11.56
N MET A 74 17.64 -4.72 -11.36
CA MET A 74 16.82 -4.68 -10.14
C MET A 74 16.03 -5.98 -9.97
N ASN A 75 15.40 -6.50 -11.03
CA ASN A 75 14.68 -7.77 -10.97
C ASN A 75 15.58 -8.94 -10.61
N LEU A 76 16.80 -8.99 -11.16
CA LEU A 76 17.78 -10.02 -10.82
C LEU A 76 18.19 -9.91 -9.35
N PHE A 77 18.51 -8.70 -8.88
CA PHE A 77 18.83 -8.45 -7.48
C PHE A 77 17.69 -8.84 -6.53
N THR A 78 16.46 -8.41 -6.82
CA THR A 78 15.27 -8.76 -6.02
C THR A 78 15.04 -10.26 -5.98
N ARG A 79 15.24 -10.97 -7.10
CA ARG A 79 15.10 -12.44 -7.16
C ARG A 79 16.20 -13.17 -6.40
N SER A 80 17.43 -12.71 -6.47
CA SER A 80 18.59 -13.40 -5.91
C SER A 80 18.87 -13.02 -4.45
N VAL A 81 18.42 -11.85 -4.00
CA VAL A 81 18.71 -11.31 -2.66
C VAL A 81 17.43 -11.14 -1.84
N MET A 82 16.46 -10.34 -2.30
CA MET A 82 15.27 -10.05 -1.48
C MET A 82 14.36 -11.26 -1.30
N LYS A 83 14.08 -12.05 -2.36
CA LYS A 83 13.16 -13.20 -2.26
C LYS A 83 13.66 -14.28 -1.28
N PRO A 84 14.94 -14.71 -1.31
CA PRO A 84 15.47 -15.64 -0.32
C PRO A 84 15.46 -15.04 1.10
N VAL A 85 15.87 -13.78 1.26
CA VAL A 85 15.86 -13.10 2.57
C VAL A 85 14.45 -13.08 3.16
N MET A 86 13.43 -12.68 2.39
CA MET A 86 12.04 -12.71 2.87
C MET A 86 11.50 -14.11 3.15
N ARG A 87 11.99 -15.14 2.43
CA ARG A 87 11.52 -16.53 2.60
C ARG A 87 12.14 -17.23 3.80
N PHE A 88 13.36 -16.86 4.19
CA PHE A 88 14.15 -17.61 5.18
C PHE A 88 14.57 -16.80 6.41
N SER A 89 14.32 -15.49 6.44
CA SER A 89 14.66 -14.65 7.61
C SER A 89 13.54 -14.65 8.64
N SER A 90 13.90 -14.66 9.92
CA SER A 90 12.95 -14.41 11.01
C SER A 90 12.44 -12.97 10.97
N LEU A 91 11.27 -12.71 11.56
CA LEU A 91 10.71 -11.36 11.69
C LEU A 91 11.71 -10.40 12.35
N GLU A 92 12.37 -10.85 13.42
CA GLU A 92 13.39 -10.09 14.13
C GLU A 92 14.56 -9.73 13.22
N SER A 93 15.03 -10.68 12.40
CA SER A 93 16.12 -10.44 11.46
C SER A 93 15.72 -9.41 10.40
N LEU A 94 14.51 -9.51 9.84
CA LEU A 94 14.01 -8.55 8.86
C LEU A 94 13.91 -7.14 9.47
N ARG A 95 13.41 -7.01 10.69
CA ARG A 95 13.35 -5.73 11.41
C ARG A 95 14.74 -5.19 11.71
N ALA A 96 15.67 -6.02 12.18
CA ALA A 96 17.04 -5.59 12.49
C ALA A 96 17.79 -5.10 11.25
N ILE A 97 17.65 -5.81 10.11
CA ILE A 97 18.22 -5.38 8.82
C ILE A 97 17.64 -4.04 8.40
N THR A 98 16.32 -3.89 8.55
CA THR A 98 15.62 -2.66 8.16
C THR A 98 16.02 -1.47 9.03
N LEU A 99 16.07 -1.66 10.36
CA LEU A 99 16.50 -0.62 11.30
C LEU A 99 17.93 -0.16 11.00
N ARG A 100 18.86 -1.10 10.76
CA ARG A 100 20.23 -0.74 10.37
C ARG A 100 20.28 0.03 9.05
N ALA A 101 19.46 -0.36 8.07
CA ALA A 101 19.38 0.36 6.81
C ALA A 101 18.83 1.78 6.99
N ASP A 102 17.83 1.95 7.88
CA ASP A 102 17.29 3.27 8.23
C ASP A 102 18.34 4.12 8.97
N GLU A 103 19.05 3.59 9.97
CA GLU A 103 20.11 4.33 10.69
C GLU A 103 21.22 4.84 9.75
N LEU A 104 21.64 4.01 8.79
CA LEU A 104 22.62 4.40 7.77
C LEU A 104 22.05 5.41 6.77
N GLY A 105 20.76 5.27 6.45
CA GLY A 105 20.07 6.13 5.50
C GLY A 105 19.73 7.52 6.05
N GLU A 106 19.51 7.66 7.35
CA GLU A 106 19.05 8.91 7.97
C GLU A 106 20.10 10.03 7.82
N LYS A 107 21.39 9.66 7.86
CA LYS A 107 22.51 10.57 7.58
C LYS A 107 22.56 11.06 6.13
N ASN A 108 21.87 10.38 5.23
CA ASN A 108 21.86 10.65 3.79
C ASN A 108 20.53 11.25 3.30
N LEU A 109 19.66 11.69 4.21
CA LEU A 109 18.44 12.39 3.81
C LEU A 109 18.78 13.69 3.07
N PRO A 110 18.11 13.99 1.95
CA PRO A 110 18.26 15.27 1.27
C PRO A 110 18.08 16.45 2.25
N PRO A 111 18.98 17.45 2.22
CA PRO A 111 19.07 18.50 3.25
C PRO A 111 17.87 19.47 3.25
N ASP A 112 17.05 19.44 2.22
CA ASP A 112 15.81 20.21 2.12
C ASP A 112 14.62 19.52 2.82
N ILE A 113 14.74 18.25 3.18
CA ILE A 113 13.70 17.52 3.91
C ILE A 113 13.84 17.84 5.40
N LYS A 114 12.78 18.38 5.99
CA LYS A 114 12.62 18.54 7.43
C LYS A 114 11.63 17.52 7.95
N SER A 115 12.05 16.85 9.01
CA SER A 115 11.32 15.80 9.69
C SER A 115 11.06 16.23 11.13
N GLU A 116 9.80 16.20 11.57
CA GLU A 116 9.41 16.57 12.93
C GLU A 116 8.51 15.49 13.53
N PRO A 117 8.91 14.82 14.62
CA PRO A 117 8.13 13.75 15.21
C PRO A 117 6.83 14.28 15.82
N VAL A 118 5.81 13.43 15.78
CA VAL A 118 4.50 13.64 16.37
C VAL A 118 4.20 12.47 17.29
N ASN A 119 4.17 12.74 18.59
CA ASN A 119 3.98 11.72 19.62
C ASN A 119 2.68 12.02 20.38
N HIS A 120 1.57 11.42 19.95
CA HIS A 120 0.30 11.46 20.68
C HIS A 120 0.08 10.16 21.44
N ALA A 121 -0.82 10.19 22.44
CA ALA A 121 -1.20 8.99 23.19
C ALA A 121 -1.79 7.90 22.27
N ASP A 122 -2.54 8.31 21.25
CA ASP A 122 -3.32 7.41 20.39
C ASP A 122 -2.64 7.08 19.06
N TYR A 123 -1.56 7.77 18.68
CA TYR A 123 -0.80 7.46 17.46
C TYR A 123 0.59 8.12 17.48
N GLN A 124 1.51 7.55 16.71
CA GLN A 124 2.82 8.11 16.44
C GLN A 124 2.91 8.46 14.96
N ALA A 125 3.58 9.55 14.62
CA ALA A 125 3.77 9.98 13.23
C ALA A 125 4.97 10.92 13.10
N GLU A 126 5.22 11.37 11.87
CA GLU A 126 6.25 12.34 11.57
C GLU A 126 5.80 13.30 10.47
N TRP A 127 5.95 14.59 10.71
CA TRP A 127 5.74 15.62 9.71
C TRP A 127 6.92 15.65 8.74
N ILE A 128 6.63 15.48 7.45
CA ILE A 128 7.60 15.63 6.37
C ILE A 128 7.32 16.95 5.64
N ARG A 129 8.29 17.86 5.68
CA ARG A 129 8.21 19.19 5.09
C ARG A 129 9.41 19.47 4.19
N ILE A 130 9.17 20.23 3.12
CA ILE A 130 10.24 20.73 2.25
C ILE A 130 10.60 22.15 2.70
N LYS A 131 11.87 22.38 3.00
CA LYS A 131 12.39 23.68 3.44
C LYS A 131 11.98 24.78 2.45
N GLY A 132 11.53 25.91 2.99
CA GLY A 132 11.07 27.05 2.19
C GLY A 132 9.64 26.92 1.63
N LYS A 133 8.98 25.76 1.76
CA LYS A 133 7.58 25.59 1.37
C LYS A 133 6.67 25.61 2.60
N ARG A 134 5.53 26.29 2.50
CA ARG A 134 4.48 26.34 3.53
C ARG A 134 3.11 25.93 2.95
N PRO A 135 2.96 24.69 2.50
CA PRO A 135 1.73 24.24 1.87
C PRO A 135 0.60 24.12 2.91
N ARG A 136 -0.60 24.49 2.49
CA ARG A 136 -1.83 24.29 3.27
C ARG A 136 -2.30 22.84 3.24
N LYS A 137 -2.24 22.20 2.06
CA LYS A 137 -2.68 20.82 1.83
C LYS A 137 -1.74 19.80 2.48
N VAL A 138 -2.32 18.72 2.99
CA VAL A 138 -1.62 17.63 3.67
C VAL A 138 -1.84 16.29 2.97
N LEU A 139 -0.75 15.54 2.84
CA LEU A 139 -0.74 14.13 2.46
C LEU A 139 -0.65 13.29 3.73
N LEU A 140 -1.74 12.66 4.16
CA LEU A 140 -1.71 11.66 5.23
C LEU A 140 -1.21 10.34 4.60
N TYR A 141 0.03 9.95 4.93
CA TYR A 141 0.69 8.83 4.28
C TYR A 141 0.80 7.61 5.21
N LEU A 142 0.33 6.46 4.72
CA LEU A 142 0.35 5.17 5.40
C LEU A 142 1.41 4.28 4.74
N PRO A 143 2.57 4.05 5.38
CA PRO A 143 3.68 3.33 4.77
C PRO A 143 3.37 1.86 4.50
N GLY A 144 4.05 1.27 3.52
CA GLY A 144 4.09 -0.17 3.33
C GLY A 144 4.98 -0.88 4.35
N GLY A 145 5.04 -2.21 4.27
CA GLY A 145 5.85 -3.05 5.19
C GLY A 145 5.16 -4.33 5.67
N GLY A 146 4.10 -4.78 4.99
CA GLY A 146 3.42 -6.03 5.32
C GLY A 146 2.76 -6.06 6.70
N PHE A 147 2.50 -4.89 7.30
CA PHE A 147 2.03 -4.73 8.68
C PHE A 147 3.03 -5.15 9.77
N ILE A 148 4.26 -5.52 9.40
CA ILE A 148 5.23 -6.15 10.31
C ILE A 148 6.58 -5.43 10.32
N ILE A 149 6.88 -4.62 9.31
CA ILE A 149 8.18 -3.91 9.15
C ILE A 149 7.90 -2.42 8.94
N ARG A 150 8.83 -1.58 9.43
CA ARG A 150 8.88 -0.13 9.16
C ARG A 150 10.18 0.21 8.47
N THR A 151 10.11 0.84 7.29
CA THR A 151 11.26 1.40 6.55
C THR A 151 11.18 2.93 6.53
N ALA A 152 11.48 3.58 7.66
CA ALA A 152 11.20 4.99 7.87
C ALA A 152 11.90 5.89 6.85
N VAL A 153 13.21 5.72 6.62
CA VAL A 153 13.99 6.62 5.75
C VAL A 153 13.55 6.51 4.29
N GLN A 154 13.32 5.29 3.82
CA GLN A 154 12.85 5.06 2.45
C GLN A 154 11.51 5.76 2.21
N HIS A 155 10.58 5.64 3.14
CA HIS A 155 9.29 6.33 3.07
C HIS A 155 9.44 7.85 3.17
N LYS A 156 10.31 8.39 4.05
CA LYS A 156 10.58 9.84 4.12
C LYS A 156 11.02 10.39 2.76
N VAL A 157 11.96 9.74 2.09
CA VAL A 157 12.45 10.16 0.76
C VAL A 157 11.34 10.05 -0.30
N PHE A 158 10.61 8.94 -0.31
CA PHE A 158 9.51 8.72 -1.26
C PHE A 158 8.40 9.78 -1.09
N VAL A 159 7.94 9.98 0.15
CA VAL A 159 6.92 10.96 0.51
C VAL A 159 7.37 12.38 0.21
N ALA A 160 8.63 12.72 0.50
CA ALA A 160 9.17 14.04 0.15
C ALA A 160 9.13 14.31 -1.37
N ARG A 161 9.36 13.31 -2.22
CA ARG A 161 9.22 13.46 -3.68
C ARG A 161 7.78 13.76 -4.08
N MET A 162 6.81 13.09 -3.45
CA MET A 162 5.39 13.40 -3.67
C MET A 162 5.03 14.80 -3.18
N CYS A 163 5.50 15.20 -2.00
CA CYS A 163 5.31 16.56 -1.48
C CYS A 163 5.87 17.63 -2.41
N ARG A 164 7.05 17.39 -3.00
CA ARG A 164 7.66 18.30 -3.99
C ARG A 164 6.78 18.45 -5.23
N ALA A 165 6.26 17.34 -5.77
CA ALA A 165 5.45 17.33 -6.98
C ALA A 165 4.04 17.88 -6.77
N ALA A 166 3.40 17.54 -5.64
CA ALA A 166 2.02 17.93 -5.35
C ALA A 166 1.90 19.29 -4.64
N GLY A 167 3.02 19.88 -4.20
CA GLY A 167 2.99 21.12 -3.43
C GLY A 167 2.30 20.95 -2.07
N THR A 168 2.56 19.82 -1.40
CA THR A 168 1.95 19.45 -0.09
C THR A 168 3.02 19.28 0.98
N LYS A 169 2.58 19.25 2.25
CA LYS A 169 3.34 18.63 3.36
C LYS A 169 2.75 17.25 3.61
N ALA A 170 3.46 16.38 4.31
CA ALA A 170 2.92 15.06 4.66
C ALA A 170 2.98 14.79 6.14
N LEU A 171 2.00 14.03 6.63
CA LEU A 171 2.04 13.37 7.92
C LEU A 171 2.25 11.87 7.63
N LEU A 172 3.44 11.36 7.92
CA LEU A 172 3.81 9.96 7.76
C LEU A 172 3.42 9.21 9.04
N VAL A 173 2.44 8.32 8.97
CA VAL A 173 1.92 7.63 10.17
C VAL A 173 2.83 6.48 10.55
N HIS A 174 3.26 6.45 11.81
CA HIS A 174 4.02 5.36 12.39
C HIS A 174 3.09 4.32 13.05
N TYR A 175 2.14 3.78 12.27
CA TYR A 175 1.11 2.88 12.79
C TYR A 175 1.70 1.60 13.41
N SER A 176 0.97 1.03 14.35
CA SER A 176 1.37 -0.13 15.15
C SER A 176 1.45 -1.39 14.30
N LEU A 177 2.47 -2.20 14.58
CA LEU A 177 2.82 -3.36 13.77
C LEU A 177 2.44 -4.65 14.47
N ALA A 178 2.09 -5.66 13.67
CA ALA A 178 1.98 -7.04 14.13
C ALA A 178 3.39 -7.64 14.31
N PRO A 179 3.56 -8.61 15.23
CA PRO A 179 2.54 -9.23 16.07
C PRO A 179 2.21 -8.48 17.38
N GLU A 180 2.98 -7.46 17.75
CA GLU A 180 2.84 -6.77 19.04
C GLU A 180 1.46 -6.14 19.19
N VAL A 181 0.99 -5.50 18.12
CA VAL A 181 -0.35 -4.95 18.03
C VAL A 181 -0.99 -5.49 16.75
N PRO A 182 -1.76 -6.60 16.84
CA PRO A 182 -2.42 -7.17 15.68
C PRO A 182 -3.53 -6.26 15.16
N PHE A 183 -4.09 -6.60 14.00
CA PHE A 183 -5.29 -5.95 13.51
C PHE A 183 -6.41 -5.98 14.59
N PRO A 184 -7.10 -4.86 14.87
CA PRO A 184 -7.13 -3.61 14.10
C PRO A 184 -6.21 -2.48 14.58
N GLY A 185 -5.24 -2.69 15.47
CA GLY A 185 -4.55 -1.57 16.14
C GLY A 185 -3.86 -0.57 15.18
N GLY A 186 -3.18 -1.04 14.13
CA GLY A 186 -2.62 -0.13 13.11
C GLY A 186 -3.68 0.69 12.36
N LEU A 187 -4.91 0.18 12.19
CA LEU A 187 -6.04 0.93 11.63
C LEU A 187 -6.53 2.00 12.61
N GLU A 188 -6.56 1.69 13.91
CA GLU A 188 -6.95 2.65 14.96
C GLU A 188 -5.98 3.84 14.99
N ASP A 189 -4.67 3.61 14.86
CA ASP A 189 -3.69 4.70 14.77
C ASP A 189 -3.92 5.60 13.54
N CYS A 190 -4.28 4.99 12.41
CA CYS A 190 -4.56 5.74 11.17
C CYS A 190 -5.82 6.61 11.30
N LEU A 191 -6.86 6.10 11.97
CA LEU A 191 -8.06 6.87 12.28
C LEU A 191 -7.75 8.01 13.25
N ALA A 192 -6.98 7.73 14.31
CA ALA A 192 -6.54 8.73 15.27
C ALA A 192 -5.78 9.86 14.59
N ALA A 193 -4.86 9.54 13.68
CA ALA A 193 -4.12 10.53 12.89
C ALA A 193 -5.02 11.39 11.99
N TYR A 194 -6.00 10.78 11.32
CA TYR A 194 -6.96 11.52 10.48
C TYR A 194 -7.83 12.48 11.32
N HIS A 195 -8.41 11.98 12.41
CA HIS A 195 -9.21 12.78 13.34
C HIS A 195 -8.39 13.92 13.95
N ASP A 196 -7.12 13.69 14.21
CA ASP A 196 -6.22 14.71 14.72
C ASP A 196 -5.97 15.84 13.72
N LEU A 197 -5.82 15.53 12.43
CA LEU A 197 -5.75 16.55 11.38
C LEU A 197 -7.04 17.40 11.35
N LEU A 198 -8.21 16.78 11.46
CA LEU A 198 -9.47 17.54 11.51
C LEU A 198 -9.52 18.47 12.74
N ARG A 199 -9.10 17.98 13.91
CA ARG A 199 -9.01 18.79 15.15
C ARG A 199 -8.02 19.95 15.05
N GLN A 200 -6.93 19.78 14.29
CA GLN A 200 -5.97 20.85 13.98
C GLN A 200 -6.54 21.89 12.98
N GLY A 201 -7.77 21.72 12.49
CA GLY A 201 -8.46 22.66 11.60
C GLY A 201 -8.22 22.40 10.12
N PHE A 202 -7.58 21.29 9.74
CA PHE A 202 -7.54 20.90 8.33
C PHE A 202 -8.93 20.50 7.87
N GLN A 203 -9.36 21.10 6.76
CA GLN A 203 -10.61 20.69 6.12
C GLN A 203 -10.40 19.34 5.43
N PRO A 204 -11.41 18.45 5.34
CA PRO A 204 -11.28 17.20 4.58
C PRO A 204 -10.82 17.44 3.13
N SER A 205 -11.18 18.60 2.56
CA SER A 205 -10.75 19.04 1.22
C SER A 205 -9.26 19.35 1.08
N ASP A 206 -8.59 19.65 2.20
CA ASP A 206 -7.14 19.88 2.30
C ASP A 206 -6.35 18.58 2.50
N ILE A 207 -7.02 17.46 2.81
CA ILE A 207 -6.40 16.16 3.11
C ILE A 207 -6.43 15.24 1.88
N THR A 208 -5.29 14.65 1.57
CA THR A 208 -5.17 13.50 0.66
C THR A 208 -4.65 12.31 1.46
N LEU A 209 -5.40 11.21 1.47
CA LEU A 209 -4.99 9.97 2.11
C LEU A 209 -4.23 9.11 1.09
N ALA A 210 -3.05 8.61 1.44
CA ALA A 210 -2.24 7.82 0.52
C ALA A 210 -1.47 6.72 1.21
N GLY A 211 -1.12 5.66 0.49
CA GLY A 211 -0.31 4.58 1.05
C GLY A 211 0.10 3.55 -0.01
N ASP A 212 1.12 2.76 0.33
CA ASP A 212 1.68 1.73 -0.54
C ASP A 212 1.61 0.33 0.07
N SER A 213 1.44 -0.68 -0.77
CA SER A 213 1.41 -2.09 -0.37
C SER A 213 0.38 -2.33 0.76
N ALA A 214 0.82 -2.83 1.92
CA ALA A 214 0.01 -2.96 3.13
C ALA A 214 -0.67 -1.64 3.56
N GLY A 215 0.04 -0.52 3.46
CA GLY A 215 -0.47 0.81 3.73
C GLY A 215 -1.57 1.24 2.76
N GLY A 216 -1.52 0.77 1.50
CA GLY A 216 -2.62 0.93 0.54
C GLY A 216 -3.90 0.21 0.99
N GLY A 217 -3.75 -0.96 1.62
CA GLY A 217 -4.86 -1.64 2.29
C GLY A 217 -5.44 -0.81 3.44
N LEU A 218 -4.57 -0.22 4.29
CA LEU A 218 -5.00 0.69 5.36
C LEU A 218 -5.73 1.92 4.83
N VAL A 219 -5.32 2.49 3.69
CA VAL A 219 -6.05 3.62 3.07
C VAL A 219 -7.51 3.25 2.86
N LEU A 220 -7.78 2.09 2.27
CA LEU A 220 -9.15 1.62 2.02
C LEU A 220 -9.89 1.33 3.33
N SER A 221 -9.25 0.65 4.29
CA SER A 221 -9.85 0.37 5.60
C SER A 221 -10.17 1.64 6.39
N THR A 222 -9.30 2.63 6.37
CA THR A 222 -9.52 3.93 7.01
C THR A 222 -10.68 4.66 6.36
N LEU A 223 -10.78 4.72 5.03
CA LEU A 223 -11.91 5.36 4.35
C LEU A 223 -13.24 4.68 4.68
N LEU A 224 -13.27 3.35 4.71
CA LEU A 224 -14.47 2.60 5.08
C LEU A 224 -14.88 2.86 6.53
N ALA A 225 -13.92 2.85 7.46
CA ALA A 225 -14.19 3.14 8.86
C ALA A 225 -14.69 4.59 9.06
N LEU A 226 -14.05 5.58 8.43
CA LEU A 226 -14.49 6.99 8.48
C LEU A 226 -15.92 7.17 7.95
N ARG A 227 -16.23 6.53 6.82
CA ARG A 227 -17.58 6.54 6.24
C ARG A 227 -18.60 5.95 7.20
N ASP A 228 -18.29 4.80 7.79
CA ASP A 228 -19.20 4.09 8.69
C ASP A 228 -19.39 4.82 10.04
N GLU A 229 -18.39 5.59 10.47
CA GLU A 229 -18.48 6.52 11.61
C GLU A 229 -19.27 7.79 11.29
N GLY A 230 -19.56 8.08 10.02
CA GLY A 230 -20.19 9.33 9.57
C GLY A 230 -19.23 10.53 9.55
N THR A 231 -17.92 10.28 9.59
CA THR A 231 -16.90 11.33 9.49
C THR A 231 -16.71 11.77 8.05
N GLU A 232 -16.54 13.07 7.82
CA GLU A 232 -16.28 13.61 6.49
C GLU A 232 -14.99 13.02 5.90
N LEU A 233 -15.08 12.52 4.67
CA LEU A 233 -13.99 11.84 3.97
C LEU A 233 -12.98 12.83 3.37
N PRO A 234 -11.69 12.45 3.25
CA PRO A 234 -10.71 13.27 2.58
C PRO A 234 -11.09 13.49 1.12
N ALA A 235 -10.71 14.63 0.54
CA ALA A 235 -11.05 14.91 -0.85
C ALA A 235 -10.44 13.93 -1.86
N ARG A 236 -9.33 13.26 -1.50
CA ARG A 236 -8.56 12.41 -2.41
C ARG A 236 -7.99 11.21 -1.66
N ALA A 237 -7.93 10.09 -2.37
CA ALA A 237 -7.26 8.88 -1.93
C ALA A 237 -6.30 8.36 -3.02
N ILE A 238 -5.12 7.89 -2.63
CA ILE A 238 -4.13 7.29 -3.54
C ILE A 238 -3.72 5.92 -2.97
N VAL A 239 -3.97 4.86 -3.72
CA VAL A 239 -3.64 3.48 -3.33
C VAL A 239 -2.56 2.96 -4.28
N LEU A 240 -1.36 2.75 -3.76
CA LEU A 240 -0.24 2.18 -4.52
C LEU A 240 -0.13 0.69 -4.20
N GLN A 241 -0.88 -0.13 -4.93
CA GLN A 241 -0.87 -1.57 -4.74
C GLN A 241 0.07 -2.26 -5.73
N PHE A 242 0.95 -3.11 -5.23
CA PHE A 242 1.74 -4.01 -6.07
C PHE A 242 0.95 -5.31 -6.23
N PRO A 243 0.60 -5.74 -7.46
CA PRO A 243 0.00 -7.05 -7.65
C PRO A 243 1.00 -8.11 -7.19
N ALA A 244 0.54 -9.04 -6.35
CA ALA A 244 1.25 -10.30 -6.15
C ALA A 244 1.18 -11.04 -7.48
N ALA A 245 2.27 -10.99 -8.24
CA ALA A 245 2.47 -11.80 -9.44
C ALA A 245 2.92 -13.22 -9.07
#